data_AF-A0A355SWX1-F1
#
_entry.id   AF-A0A355SWX1-F1
#
_cell.length_a   1.000
_cell.length_b   1.000
_cell.length_c   1.000
_cell.angle_alpha   90.00
_cell.angle_beta   90.00
_cell.angle_gamma   90.00
#
_symmetry.space_group_name_H-M   'P 1'
#
loop_
_entity.id
_entity.type
_entity.pdbx_description
1 polymer ?
#
loop_
_entity_poly.entity_id
_entity_poly.type
_entity_poly.pdbx_seq_one_letter_code
_entity_poly.pdbx_strand_id
1 'polypeptide(L)'
;MPVHIYQILHVTGIIMLFMGYGALLARSLASSDNVAVRKLGSITSGIGLLLILIAGFGMISKLGHSFTAPWLIVKMIIWLALGGIIVLINRKPALAKALWWSILALGSIAAVMVYFIRFQG
;
A
#
# COMPACT_ATOMS: atom_id res chain seq x y z
N MET A 1 8.06 -19.78 -10.20
CA MET A 1 7.78 -19.71 -8.75
C MET A 1 6.33 -20.09 -8.47
N PRO A 2 6.07 -20.82 -7.37
CA PRO A 2 4.72 -21.11 -6.89
C PRO A 2 3.90 -19.85 -6.55
N VAL A 3 2.57 -19.94 -6.64
CA VAL A 3 1.65 -18.81 -6.33
C VAL A 3 1.81 -18.29 -4.91
N HIS A 4 2.05 -19.18 -3.94
CA HIS A 4 2.21 -18.80 -2.54
C HIS A 4 3.39 -17.85 -2.29
N ILE A 5 4.46 -17.91 -3.10
CA ILE A 5 5.59 -16.99 -2.96
C ILE A 5 5.14 -15.56 -3.29
N TYR A 6 4.36 -15.39 -4.35
CA TYR A 6 3.82 -14.07 -4.68
C TYR A 6 2.81 -13.60 -3.63
N GLN A 7 2.01 -14.48 -3.03
CA GLN A 7 1.14 -14.11 -1.91
C GLN A 7 1.93 -13.59 -0.71
N ILE A 8 3.00 -14.30 -0.32
CA ILE A 8 3.89 -13.89 0.78
C ILE A 8 4.53 -12.55 0.46
N LEU A 9 5.10 -12.37 -0.73
CA LEU A 9 5.72 -11.10 -1.14
C LEU A 9 4.72 -9.94 -1.15
N HIS A 10 3.49 -10.18 -1.60
CA HIS A 10 2.45 -9.17 -1.64
C HIS A 10 2.04 -8.72 -0.22
N VAL A 11 1.81 -9.68 0.68
CA VAL A 11 1.46 -9.40 2.09
C VAL A 11 2.62 -8.71 2.82
N THR A 12 3.87 -9.17 2.61
CA THR A 12 5.06 -8.50 3.14
C THR A 12 5.14 -7.06 2.65
N GLY A 13 4.88 -6.82 1.36
CA GLY A 13 4.83 -5.48 0.80
C GLY A 13 3.78 -4.59 1.46
N ILE A 14 2.59 -5.12 1.74
CA ILE A 14 1.53 -4.43 2.50
C ILE A 14 2.03 -4.06 3.90
N ILE A 15 2.59 -5.01 4.64
CA ILE A 15 3.11 -4.76 6.01
C ILE A 15 4.16 -3.64 5.97
N MET A 16 5.10 -3.71 5.03
CA MET A 16 6.14 -2.68 4.84
C MET A 16 5.56 -1.30 4.53
N LEU A 17 4.53 -1.24 3.66
CA LEU A 17 3.84 0.00 3.32
C LEU A 17 3.20 0.65 4.55
N PHE A 18 2.37 -0.10 5.27
CA PHE A 18 1.63 0.43 6.43
C PHE A 18 2.56 0.74 7.61
N MET A 19 3.60 -0.06 7.83
CA MET A 19 4.61 0.22 8.85
C MET A 19 5.38 1.52 8.53
N GLY A 20 5.82 1.68 7.28
CA GLY A 20 6.50 2.90 6.83
C GLY A 20 5.61 4.14 6.97
N TYR A 21 4.33 4.04 6.60
CA TYR A 21 3.37 5.14 6.74
C TYR A 21 3.05 5.45 8.20
N GLY A 22 2.93 4.44 9.06
CA GLY A 22 2.78 4.64 10.50
C GLY A 22 3.93 5.45 11.08
N ALA A 23 5.17 5.10 10.74
CA ALA A 23 6.35 5.84 11.18
C ALA A 23 6.37 7.30 10.67
N LEU A 24 6.05 7.51 9.38
CA LEU A 24 6.03 8.85 8.77
C LEU A 24 4.91 9.73 9.34
N LEU A 25 3.72 9.16 9.56
CA LEU A 25 2.58 9.86 10.14
C LEU A 25 2.82 10.20 11.61
N ALA A 26 3.31 9.25 12.41
CA ALA A 26 3.63 9.49 13.82
C ALA A 26 4.67 10.60 13.96
N ARG A 27 5.73 10.57 13.15
CA ARG A 27 6.73 11.64 13.06
C ARG A 27 6.08 13.00 12.75
N SER A 28 5.19 13.02 11.75
CA SER A 28 4.49 14.22 11.29
C SER A 28 3.56 14.79 12.37
N LEU A 29 2.82 13.94 13.08
CA LEU A 29 1.92 14.32 14.18
C LEU A 29 2.69 14.82 15.42
N ALA A 30 3.88 14.27 15.67
CA ALA A 30 4.77 14.72 16.74
C ALA A 30 5.58 15.98 16.37
N SER A 31 5.36 16.56 15.19
CA SER A 31 6.14 17.69 14.66
C SER A 31 7.67 17.45 14.70
N SER A 32 8.08 16.19 14.56
CA SER A 32 9.47 15.78 14.67
C SER A 32 10.18 15.85 13.32
N ASP A 33 11.39 16.42 13.28
CA ASP A 33 12.24 16.41 12.09
C ASP A 33 13.32 15.32 12.13
N ASN A 34 13.02 14.19 12.78
CA ASN A 34 13.95 13.07 12.81
C ASN A 34 14.17 12.50 11.39
N VAL A 35 15.32 12.86 10.82
CA VAL A 35 15.73 12.49 9.45
C VAL A 35 15.87 10.98 9.29
N ALA A 36 16.34 10.26 10.32
CA ALA A 36 16.50 8.81 10.29
C ALA A 36 15.13 8.12 10.18
N VAL A 37 14.15 8.53 10.98
CA VAL A 37 12.77 8.01 10.91
C VAL A 37 12.13 8.35 9.57
N ARG A 38 12.35 9.57 9.05
CA ARG A 38 11.85 9.97 7.72
C ARG A 38 12.42 9.08 6.61
N LYS A 39 13.72 8.81 6.65
CA LYS A 39 14.42 7.98 5.66
C LYS A 39 13.97 6.52 5.75
N LEU A 40 13.97 5.95 6.96
CA LEU A 40 13.56 4.56 7.18
C LEU A 40 12.10 4.34 6.77
N GLY A 41 11.20 5.23 7.19
CA GLY A 41 9.77 5.16 6.84
C GLY A 41 9.57 5.23 5.33
N SER A 42 10.23 6.16 4.65
CA SER A 42 10.10 6.35 3.20
C SER A 42 10.65 5.17 2.38
N ILE A 43 11.81 4.64 2.76
CA ILE A 43 12.42 3.48 2.10
C ILE A 43 11.53 2.25 2.30
N THR A 44 11.09 2.00 3.54
CA THR A 44 10.26 0.84 3.86
C THR A 44 8.93 0.90 3.11
N SER A 45 8.27 2.06 3.10
CA SER A 45 7.03 2.20 2.35
C SER A 45 7.22 2.12 0.83
N GLY A 46 8.32 2.66 0.30
CA GLY A 46 8.63 2.63 -1.12
C GLY A 46 8.92 1.21 -1.62
N ILE A 47 9.73 0.45 -0.89
CA ILE A 47 9.99 -0.97 -1.20
C ILE A 47 8.71 -1.78 -1.04
N GLY A 48 7.93 -1.52 0.01
CA GLY A 48 6.63 -2.16 0.20
C GLY A 48 5.70 -1.95 -1.00
N LEU A 49 5.61 -0.73 -1.51
CA LEU A 49 4.80 -0.38 -2.67
C LEU A 49 5.24 -1.14 -3.95
N LEU A 50 6.55 -1.29 -4.17
CA LEU A 50 7.11 -2.05 -5.28
C LEU A 50 6.82 -3.55 -5.16
N LEU A 51 6.98 -4.11 -3.96
CA LEU A 51 6.67 -5.51 -3.69
C LEU A 51 5.19 -5.82 -3.93
N ILE A 52 4.28 -4.95 -3.48
CA ILE A 52 2.85 -5.07 -3.75
C ILE A 52 2.59 -5.16 -5.26
N LEU A 53 3.21 -4.28 -6.04
CA LEU A 53 3.02 -4.24 -7.49
C LEU A 53 3.53 -5.53 -8.16
N ILE A 54 4.82 -5.84 -7.99
CA ILE A 54 5.46 -6.98 -8.66
C ILE A 54 4.79 -8.30 -8.27
N ALA A 55 4.52 -8.48 -6.97
CA ALA A 55 3.88 -9.69 -6.49
C ALA A 55 2.41 -9.78 -6.89
N GLY A 56 1.70 -8.66 -6.96
CA GLY A 56 0.32 -8.58 -7.43
C GLY A 56 0.19 -9.04 -8.89
N PHE A 57 0.99 -8.47 -9.78
CA PHE A 57 1.03 -8.86 -11.20
C PHE A 57 1.49 -10.32 -11.38
N GLY A 58 2.46 -10.77 -10.58
CA GLY A 58 2.90 -12.17 -10.56
C GLY A 58 1.77 -13.15 -10.20
N MET A 59 0.95 -12.84 -9.20
CA MET A 59 -0.23 -13.65 -8.86
C MET A 59 -1.27 -13.65 -9.97
N ILE A 60 -1.59 -12.49 -10.54
CA ILE A 60 -2.61 -12.35 -11.60
C ILE A 60 -2.23 -13.20 -12.81
N SER A 61 -0.98 -13.11 -13.26
CA SER A 61 -0.45 -13.91 -14.36
C SER A 61 -0.53 -15.41 -14.07
N LYS A 62 -0.20 -15.84 -12.85
CA LYS A 62 -0.24 -17.26 -12.48
C LYS A 62 -1.64 -17.83 -12.30
N LEU A 63 -2.59 -17.00 -11.88
CA LEU A 63 -3.99 -17.39 -11.68
C LEU A 63 -4.82 -17.29 -12.97
N GLY A 64 -4.25 -16.77 -14.06
CA GLY A 64 -4.96 -16.64 -15.34
C GLY A 64 -6.04 -15.57 -15.35
N HIS A 65 -6.01 -14.60 -14.44
CA HIS A 65 -6.97 -13.50 -14.43
C HIS A 65 -6.65 -12.44 -15.49
N SER A 66 -7.68 -11.83 -16.07
CA SER A 66 -7.50 -10.72 -17.00
C SER A 66 -6.96 -9.47 -16.31
N PHE A 67 -5.99 -8.81 -16.95
CA PHE A 67 -5.48 -7.51 -16.51
C PHE A 67 -6.49 -6.36 -16.65
N THR A 68 -7.58 -6.56 -17.41
CA THR A 68 -8.65 -5.57 -17.59
C THR A 68 -9.82 -5.78 -16.64
N ALA A 69 -9.74 -6.76 -15.72
CA ALA A 69 -10.80 -7.02 -14.78
C ALA A 69 -11.10 -5.76 -13.93
N PRO A 70 -12.38 -5.34 -13.78
CA PRO A 70 -12.72 -4.11 -13.06
C PRO A 70 -12.14 -4.03 -11.64
N TRP A 71 -12.12 -5.16 -10.92
CA TRP A 71 -11.55 -5.24 -9.56
C TRP A 71 -10.05 -4.95 -9.54
N LEU A 72 -9.33 -5.30 -10.60
CA LEU A 72 -7.90 -5.04 -10.72
C LEU A 72 -7.65 -3.55 -10.99
N ILE A 73 -8.45 -2.93 -11.86
CA ILE A 73 -8.36 -1.49 -12.14
C ILE A 73 -8.54 -0.70 -10.86
N VAL A 74 -9.54 -1.03 -10.03
CA VAL A 74 -9.73 -0.34 -8.74
C VAL A 74 -8.54 -0.56 -7.80
N LYS A 75 -7.98 -1.78 -7.72
CA LYS A 75 -6.75 -2.03 -6.94
C LYS A 75 -5.57 -1.20 -7.43
N MET A 76 -5.44 -1.01 -8.75
CA MET A 76 -4.41 -0.15 -9.32
C MET A 76 -4.61 1.32 -8.96
N ILE A 77 -5.85 1.81 -8.95
CA ILE A 77 -6.18 3.16 -8.49
C ILE A 77 -5.83 3.32 -7.01
N ILE A 78 -6.18 2.35 -6.15
CA ILE A 78 -5.85 2.39 -4.72
C ILE A 78 -4.33 2.36 -4.52
N TRP A 79 -3.62 1.51 -5.26
CA TRP A 79 -2.16 1.43 -5.19
C TRP A 79 -1.51 2.76 -5.60
N LEU A 80 -1.98 3.40 -6.68
CA LEU A 80 -1.51 4.74 -7.08
C LEU A 80 -1.82 5.80 -6.02
N ALA A 81 -3.03 5.79 -5.46
CA ALA A 81 -3.42 6.72 -4.39
C ALA A 81 -2.53 6.54 -3.16
N LEU A 82 -2.29 5.30 -2.73
CA LEU A 82 -1.36 4.98 -1.66
C LEU A 82 0.04 5.47 -1.99
N GLY A 83 0.55 5.25 -3.21
CA GLY A 83 1.86 5.74 -3.65
C GLY A 83 1.98 7.27 -3.64
N GLY A 84 0.90 8.00 -3.93
CA GLY A 84 0.88 9.47 -3.87
C GLY A 84 0.87 10.04 -2.45
N ILE A 85 0.29 9.33 -1.48
CA ILE A 85 0.14 9.80 -0.09
C ILE A 85 1.49 10.09 0.57
N ILE A 86 2.55 9.35 0.27
CA ILE A 86 3.89 9.60 0.83
C ILE A 86 4.38 11.04 0.58
N VAL A 87 4.01 11.61 -0.57
CA VAL A 87 4.37 12.99 -0.94
C VAL A 87 3.61 13.97 -0.04
N LEU A 88 2.32 13.72 0.21
CA LEU A 88 1.49 14.55 1.08
C LEU A 88 1.96 14.46 2.54
N ILE A 89 2.32 13.27 3.04
CA ILE A 89 2.81 13.12 4.42
C ILE A 89 4.08 13.96 4.64
N ASN A 90 5.00 13.97 3.66
CA ASN A 90 6.27 14.67 3.77
C ASN A 90 6.19 16.17 3.45
N ARG A 91 5.26 16.60 2.59
CA ARG A 91 5.12 18.01 2.18
C ARG A 91 4.08 18.80 2.95
N LYS A 92 3.04 18.15 3.50
CA LYS A 92 1.90 18.80 4.16
C LYS A 92 1.60 18.12 5.50
N PRO A 93 2.45 18.33 6.53
CA PRO A 93 2.27 17.70 7.84
C PRO A 93 0.94 18.08 8.53
N ALA A 94 0.38 19.26 8.22
CA ALA A 94 -0.95 19.67 8.68
C ALA A 94 -2.08 18.69 8.29
N LEU A 95 -1.88 17.90 7.23
CA LEU A 95 -2.86 16.90 6.78
C LEU A 95 -2.67 15.53 7.44
N ALA A 96 -1.70 15.35 8.34
CA ALA A 96 -1.35 14.03 8.89
C ALA A 96 -2.54 13.28 9.52
N LYS A 97 -3.42 13.98 10.26
CA LYS A 97 -4.64 13.38 10.81
C LYS A 97 -5.61 12.91 9.73
N ALA A 98 -5.81 13.71 8.68
CA ALA A 98 -6.66 13.33 7.56
C ALA A 98 -6.07 12.12 6.81
N LEU A 99 -4.76 12.16 6.53
CA LEU A 99 -4.04 11.10 5.82
C LEU A 99 -4.05 9.78 6.60
N TRP A 100 -4.01 9.82 7.93
CA TRP A 100 -4.16 8.64 8.78
C TRP A 100 -5.45 7.88 8.46
N TRP A 101 -6.58 8.59 8.49
CA TRP A 101 -7.89 8.00 8.20
C TRP A 101 -8.03 7.62 6.72
N SER A 102 -7.46 8.41 5.80
CA SER A 102 -7.46 8.06 4.38
C SER A 102 -6.69 6.77 4.08
N ILE A 103 -5.51 6.58 4.69
CA ILE A 103 -4.72 5.34 4.53
C ILE A 103 -5.48 4.14 5.09
N LEU A 104 -6.10 4.28 6.27
CA LEU A 104 -6.91 3.23 6.87
C LEU A 104 -8.10 2.86 5.96
N ALA A 105 -8.80 3.87 5.42
CA ALA A 105 -9.93 3.66 4.52
C ALA A 105 -9.50 2.97 3.22
N LEU A 106 -8.44 3.45 2.56
CA LEU A 106 -7.90 2.85 1.33
C LEU A 106 -7.46 1.40 1.55
N GLY A 107 -6.76 1.11 2.65
CA GLY A 107 -6.37 -0.24 3.03
C GLY A 107 -7.55 -1.17 3.25
N SER A 108 -8.57 -0.67 3.96
CA SER A 108 -9.80 -1.43 4.25
C SER A 108 -10.57 -1.74 2.96
N ILE A 109 -10.75 -0.76 2.08
CA ILE A 109 -11.40 -0.94 0.78
C ILE A 109 -10.63 -1.98 -0.06
N ALA A 110 -9.30 -1.89 -0.10
CA ALA A 110 -8.48 -2.85 -0.84
C ALA A 110 -8.62 -4.29 -0.34
N ALA A 111 -8.78 -4.47 0.98
CA ALA A 111 -9.03 -5.77 1.61
C ALA A 111 -10.44 -6.28 1.32
N VAL A 112 -11.47 -5.45 1.52
CA VAL A 112 -12.88 -5.77 1.23
C VAL A 112 -13.04 -6.21 -0.22
N MET A 113 -12.40 -5.54 -1.19
CA MET A 113 -12.47 -5.96 -2.60
C MET A 113 -11.94 -7.37 -2.85
N VAL A 114 -10.96 -7.85 -2.07
CA VAL A 114 -10.54 -9.25 -2.18
C VAL A 114 -11.67 -10.16 -1.72
N TYR A 115 -12.26 -9.87 -0.57
CA TYR A 115 -13.23 -10.79 0.03
C TYR A 115 -14.57 -10.83 -0.70
N PHE A 116 -15.05 -9.68 -1.19
CA PHE A 116 -16.36 -9.59 -1.83
C PHE A 116 -16.32 -9.90 -3.33
N ILE A 117 -15.25 -9.56 -4.05
CA ILE A 117 -15.22 -9.67 -5.52
C ILE A 117 -14.46 -10.90 -5.99
N ARG A 118 -13.43 -11.35 -5.26
CA ARG A 118 -12.61 -12.51 -5.67
C ARG A 118 -13.19 -13.86 -5.27
N PHE A 119 -13.98 -13.94 -4.18
CA PHE A 119 -14.54 -15.22 -3.72
C PHE A 119 -15.99 -15.47 -4.15
N GLN A 120 -16.60 -14.54 -4.89
CA GLN A 120 -17.95 -14.70 -5.43
C GLN A 120 -17.99 -15.05 -6.93
N GLY A 121 -16.84 -15.12 -7.60
CA GLY A 121 -16.70 -15.53 -9.01
C GLY A 121 -15.53 -16.48 -9.19
#